data_AF-A0A317QIK3-F1
#
_entry.id   AF-A0A317QIK3-F1
#
_cell.length_a   1.000
_cell.length_b   1.000
_cell.length_c   1.000
_cell.angle_alpha   90.00
_cell.angle_beta   90.00
_cell.angle_gamma   90.00
#
_symmetry.space_group_name_H-M   'P 1'
#
loop_
_entity.id
_entity.type
_entity.pdbx_description
1 polymer ?
#
loop_
_entity_poly.entity_id
_entity_poly.type
_entity_poly.pdbx_seq_one_letter_code
_entity_poly.pdbx_strand_id
1 'polypeptide(L)'
;MRISTLRPLLVTAATALVLAGCGSDDATSSAAPSPGSSSSGSSSAAEEAEPVVEGDTCEQLRAAGATGASFGPVQAALPKDDLVETIQEKLTPLQRSDPAADVADAWATAQAHLEQYLAAAQAAPAGGTVTDAALFNPGQEVTDAQDALTDWWFDTCA
;
A
#
# COMPACT_ATOMS: atom_id res chain seq x y z
N MET A 1 -42.42 9.00 -26.14
CA MET A 1 -42.79 10.11 -25.22
C MET A 1 -42.26 9.73 -23.84
N ARG A 2 -41.19 10.41 -23.37
CA ARG A 2 -41.19 11.35 -22.21
C ARG A 2 -41.32 10.58 -20.87
N ILE A 3 -40.43 10.68 -19.89
CA ILE A 3 -39.60 11.82 -19.42
C ILE A 3 -38.30 11.29 -18.78
N SER A 4 -37.18 11.89 -19.19
CA SER A 4 -35.92 11.93 -18.42
C SER A 4 -36.11 12.83 -17.20
N THR A 5 -35.62 12.41 -16.02
CA THR A 5 -35.40 13.32 -14.90
C THR A 5 -34.09 12.98 -14.21
N LEU A 6 -33.06 13.72 -14.61
CA LEU A 6 -31.79 13.91 -13.89
C LEU A 6 -32.08 14.62 -12.56
N ARG A 7 -31.39 14.21 -11.49
CA ARG A 7 -31.38 14.94 -10.23
C ARG A 7 -29.94 15.39 -9.92
N PRO A 8 -29.73 16.68 -9.62
CA PRO A 8 -28.40 17.28 -9.50
C PRO A 8 -27.73 16.99 -8.15
N LEU A 9 -26.41 16.77 -8.23
CA LEU A 9 -25.45 16.78 -7.12
C LEU A 9 -25.38 18.20 -6.53
N LEU A 10 -25.55 18.31 -5.21
CA LEU A 10 -25.22 19.51 -4.44
C LEU A 10 -23.85 19.30 -3.78
N VAL A 11 -22.84 19.91 -4.40
CA VAL A 11 -21.50 20.11 -3.82
C VAL A 11 -21.63 21.15 -2.71
N THR A 12 -21.17 20.81 -1.50
CA THR A 12 -20.96 21.80 -0.44
C THR A 12 -19.52 21.67 0.05
N ALA A 13 -18.68 22.59 -0.41
CA ALA A 13 -17.36 22.85 0.16
C ALA A 13 -17.51 23.62 1.47
N ALA A 14 -16.82 23.20 2.52
CA ALA A 14 -16.61 24.01 3.71
C ALA A 14 -15.22 23.76 4.29
N THR A 15 -14.31 24.67 3.92
CA THR A 15 -13.00 24.89 4.52
C THR A 15 -13.17 25.43 5.94
N ALA A 16 -12.45 24.89 6.92
CA ALA A 16 -12.16 25.59 8.17
C ALA A 16 -10.77 25.17 8.69
N LEU A 17 -9.84 26.10 8.54
CA LEU A 17 -8.47 26.07 9.01
C LEU A 17 -8.45 26.82 10.35
N VAL A 18 -7.97 26.19 11.43
CA VAL A 18 -7.61 26.91 12.68
C VAL A 18 -6.28 26.39 13.20
N LEU A 19 -5.31 27.30 13.21
CA LEU A 19 -4.02 27.21 13.88
C LEU A 19 -4.15 27.43 15.40
N ALA A 20 -3.12 26.96 16.10
CA ALA A 20 -2.55 27.44 17.37
C ALA A 20 -3.00 26.73 18.66
N GLY A 21 -2.00 26.14 19.32
CA GLY A 21 -2.06 25.62 20.68
C GLY A 21 -0.66 25.32 21.20
N CYS A 22 0.12 26.38 21.45
CA CYS A 22 1.42 26.37 22.10
C CYS A 22 1.27 25.97 23.58
N GLY A 23 2.15 25.11 24.09
CA GLY A 23 2.20 24.76 25.51
C GLY A 23 3.55 24.12 25.86
N SER A 24 4.51 24.98 26.19
CA SER A 24 5.81 24.63 26.77
C SER A 24 5.65 24.17 28.21
N ASP A 25 6.45 23.20 28.66
CA ASP A 25 7.23 23.36 29.89
C ASP A 25 8.41 22.38 29.99
N ASP A 26 9.46 22.90 30.60
CA ASP A 26 10.84 22.41 30.67
C ASP A 26 11.01 21.52 31.90
N ALA A 27 11.77 20.43 31.80
CA ALA A 27 12.32 19.75 32.96
C ALA A 27 13.72 19.21 32.64
N THR A 28 14.71 20.07 32.83
CA THR A 28 16.12 19.72 32.88
C THR A 28 16.42 18.75 34.05
N SER A 29 17.24 17.72 33.81
CA SER A 29 18.16 17.18 34.82
C SER A 29 19.32 16.46 34.14
N SER A 30 20.47 17.13 34.21
CA SER A 30 21.79 16.66 33.81
C SER A 30 22.22 15.39 34.55
N ALA A 31 22.70 14.39 33.81
CA ALA A 31 23.63 13.39 34.32
C ALA A 31 24.69 13.09 33.26
N ALA A 32 25.95 13.13 33.69
CA ALA A 32 27.21 13.17 32.94
C ALA A 32 27.40 12.17 31.77
N PRO A 33 28.17 12.53 30.72
CA PRO A 33 28.75 11.55 29.82
C PRO A 33 30.11 11.05 30.35
N SER A 34 30.21 9.75 30.57
CA SER A 34 31.49 9.04 30.69
C SER A 34 32.11 8.86 29.30
N PRO A 35 33.39 9.18 29.06
CA PRO A 35 34.08 8.75 27.85
C PRO A 35 34.66 7.35 28.11
N GLY A 36 34.08 6.33 27.48
CA GLY A 36 34.52 4.95 27.56
C GLY A 36 34.66 4.32 26.18
N SER A 37 35.89 4.30 25.69
CA SER A 37 36.55 3.31 24.82
C SER A 37 35.75 2.55 23.73
N SER A 38 36.17 2.82 22.49
CA SER A 38 36.76 1.87 21.53
C SER A 38 36.01 0.61 21.07
N SER A 39 35.86 0.57 19.73
CA SER A 39 36.11 -0.57 18.85
C SER A 39 35.17 -1.77 18.91
N SER A 40 34.49 -2.06 17.80
CA SER A 40 34.85 -3.17 16.89
C SER A 40 33.74 -3.38 15.86
N GLY A 41 34.15 -3.64 14.63
CA GLY A 41 33.25 -3.76 13.50
C GLY A 41 32.26 -4.91 13.60
N SER A 42 31.20 -4.78 12.82
CA SER A 42 30.53 -5.91 12.21
C SER A 42 30.16 -5.46 10.80
N SER A 43 31.02 -5.86 9.86
CA SER A 43 30.66 -5.99 8.46
C SER A 43 29.61 -7.09 8.37
N SER A 44 28.34 -6.71 8.43
CA SER A 44 27.29 -7.51 7.84
C SER A 44 27.02 -6.86 6.50
N ALA A 45 27.40 -7.55 5.44
CA ALA A 45 26.93 -7.28 4.09
C ALA A 45 25.40 -7.33 4.16
N ALA A 46 24.77 -6.17 4.29
CA ALA A 46 23.37 -6.01 3.98
C ALA A 46 23.27 -6.25 2.48
N GLU A 47 22.50 -7.26 2.09
CA GLU A 47 21.99 -7.34 0.73
C GLU A 47 21.46 -5.96 0.36
N GLU A 48 21.91 -5.45 -0.79
CA GLU A 48 21.43 -4.20 -1.37
C GLU A 48 19.93 -4.36 -1.66
N ALA A 49 19.10 -4.16 -0.64
CA ALA A 49 17.74 -3.71 -0.82
C ALA A 49 17.87 -2.37 -1.54
N GLU A 50 17.47 -2.35 -2.81
CA GLU A 50 17.57 -1.14 -3.62
C GLU A 50 16.91 0.02 -2.86
N PRO A 51 17.57 1.20 -2.80
CA PRO A 51 17.10 2.29 -1.97
C PRO A 51 15.69 2.68 -2.41
N VAL A 52 14.76 2.72 -1.45
CA VAL A 52 13.47 3.37 -1.63
C VAL A 52 13.79 4.82 -2.02
N VAL A 53 13.40 5.22 -3.22
CA VAL A 53 13.64 6.57 -3.70
C VAL A 53 12.66 7.48 -2.99
N GLU A 54 13.09 8.21 -1.94
CA GLU A 54 12.31 9.33 -1.40
C GLU A 54 11.96 10.27 -2.57
N GLY A 55 10.69 10.31 -2.94
CA GLY A 55 10.27 10.91 -4.21
C GLY A 55 8.78 10.71 -4.47
N ASP A 56 8.30 11.32 -5.55
CA ASP A 56 6.91 11.25 -6.00
C ASP A 56 6.42 9.79 -6.09
N THR A 57 5.43 9.40 -5.28
CA THR A 57 4.90 8.02 -5.25
C THR A 57 4.48 7.55 -6.64
N CYS A 58 3.95 8.44 -7.50
CA CYS A 58 3.55 8.07 -8.86
C CYS A 58 4.76 7.72 -9.75
N GLU A 59 5.89 8.42 -9.62
CA GLU A 59 7.14 8.04 -10.29
C GLU A 59 7.66 6.67 -9.83
N GLN A 60 7.64 6.41 -8.52
CA GLN A 60 8.07 5.12 -7.95
C GLN A 60 7.19 3.97 -8.48
N LEU A 61 5.86 4.15 -8.43
CA LEU A 61 4.89 3.19 -8.95
C LEU A 61 5.10 2.91 -10.44
N ARG A 62 5.27 3.95 -11.27
CA ARG A 62 5.55 3.78 -12.70
C ARG A 62 6.87 3.05 -12.94
N ALA A 63 7.92 3.37 -12.18
CA ALA A 63 9.21 2.69 -12.27
C ALA A 63 9.11 1.21 -11.86
N ALA A 64 8.23 0.88 -10.90
CA ALA A 64 7.93 -0.48 -10.50
C ALA A 64 6.96 -1.22 -11.45
N GLY A 65 6.53 -0.58 -12.54
CA GLY A 65 5.65 -1.17 -13.55
C GLY A 65 4.16 -1.13 -13.20
N ALA A 66 3.75 -0.32 -12.22
CA ALA A 66 2.36 -0.17 -11.85
C ALA A 66 1.52 0.37 -13.02
N THR A 67 0.29 -0.13 -13.11
CA THR A 67 -0.76 0.40 -13.97
C THR A 67 -2.04 0.50 -13.15
N GLY A 68 -3.12 1.05 -13.73
CA GLY A 68 -4.42 1.06 -13.05
C GLY A 68 -4.93 -0.34 -12.69
N ALA A 69 -4.46 -1.39 -13.37
CA ALA A 69 -4.82 -2.78 -13.04
C ALA A 69 -4.03 -3.35 -11.83
N SER A 70 -2.98 -2.68 -11.37
CA SER A 70 -2.13 -3.17 -10.27
C SER A 70 -2.87 -3.19 -8.93
N PHE A 71 -3.86 -2.31 -8.74
CA PHE A 71 -4.57 -2.15 -7.46
C PHE A 71 -5.90 -2.90 -7.37
N GLY A 72 -6.44 -3.36 -8.50
CA GLY A 72 -7.69 -4.11 -8.55
C GLY A 72 -7.57 -5.56 -8.05
N PRO A 73 -8.70 -6.30 -8.01
CA PRO A 73 -8.75 -7.66 -7.49
C PRO A 73 -7.91 -8.66 -8.32
N VAL A 74 -7.54 -9.77 -7.69
CA VAL A 74 -6.92 -10.92 -8.34
C VAL A 74 -8.02 -11.83 -8.91
N GLN A 75 -7.81 -12.39 -10.10
CA GLN A 75 -8.77 -13.31 -10.70
C GLN A 75 -8.89 -14.60 -9.90
N ALA A 76 -10.13 -15.05 -9.68
CA ALA A 76 -10.43 -16.29 -9.01
C ALA A 76 -9.99 -17.51 -9.83
N ALA A 77 -9.71 -18.62 -9.14
CA ALA A 77 -9.49 -19.95 -9.71
C ALA A 77 -8.36 -20.06 -10.76
N LEU A 78 -7.38 -19.17 -10.72
CA LEU A 78 -6.15 -19.33 -11.49
C LEU A 78 -5.35 -20.56 -11.01
N PRO A 79 -4.68 -21.28 -11.93
CA PRO A 79 -3.66 -22.26 -11.56
C PRO A 79 -2.59 -21.63 -10.67
N LYS A 80 -2.00 -22.42 -9.77
CA LYS A 80 -1.00 -21.98 -8.80
C LYS A 80 0.06 -21.06 -9.38
N ASP A 81 0.71 -21.47 -10.47
CA ASP A 81 1.86 -20.75 -11.02
C ASP A 81 1.42 -19.37 -11.56
N ASP A 82 0.33 -19.33 -12.34
CA ASP A 82 -0.26 -18.09 -12.86
C ASP A 82 -0.76 -17.17 -11.74
N LEU A 83 -1.31 -17.75 -10.67
CA LEU A 83 -1.80 -17.02 -9.50
C LEU A 83 -0.65 -16.37 -8.73
N VAL A 84 0.44 -17.10 -8.50
CA VAL A 84 1.64 -16.58 -7.84
C VAL A 84 2.23 -15.42 -8.64
N GLU A 85 2.35 -15.59 -9.96
CA GLU A 85 2.82 -14.54 -10.87
C GLU A 85 1.92 -13.29 -10.78
N THR A 86 0.60 -13.46 -10.94
CA THR A 86 -0.37 -12.36 -10.87
C THR A 86 -0.31 -11.59 -9.55
N ILE A 87 -0.19 -12.31 -8.42
CA ILE A 87 -0.10 -11.67 -7.10
C ILE A 87 1.23 -10.91 -6.96
N GLN A 88 2.33 -11.47 -7.44
CA GLN A 88 3.63 -10.81 -7.40
C GLN A 88 3.68 -9.54 -8.27
N GLU A 89 3.06 -9.55 -9.45
CA GLU A 89 2.92 -8.36 -10.30
C GLU A 89 2.19 -7.22 -9.59
N LYS A 90 1.21 -7.54 -8.73
CA LYS A 90 0.46 -6.55 -7.94
C LYS A 90 1.20 -6.13 -6.67
N LEU A 91 1.92 -7.04 -6.02
CA LEU A 91 2.72 -6.73 -4.82
C LEU A 91 3.96 -5.91 -5.12
N THR A 92 4.62 -6.16 -6.25
CA THR A 92 5.87 -5.49 -6.64
C THR A 92 5.79 -3.96 -6.54
N PRO A 93 4.80 -3.28 -7.13
CA PRO A 93 4.69 -1.83 -7.02
C PRO A 93 4.38 -1.36 -5.59
N LEU A 94 3.61 -2.14 -4.81
CA LEU A 94 3.30 -1.81 -3.42
C LEU A 94 4.53 -1.92 -2.50
N GLN A 95 5.44 -2.88 -2.78
CA GLN A 95 6.62 -3.14 -1.97
C GLN A 95 7.84 -2.29 -2.35
N ARG A 96 7.87 -1.75 -3.58
CA ARG A 96 8.98 -0.93 -4.09
C ARG A 96 8.71 0.56 -4.10
N SER A 97 7.57 0.98 -3.53
CA SER A 97 7.17 2.39 -3.49
C SER A 97 6.72 2.77 -2.09
N ASP A 98 6.92 4.04 -1.72
CA ASP A 98 6.33 4.60 -0.51
C ASP A 98 4.89 5.07 -0.75
N PRO A 99 3.92 4.69 0.11
CA PRO A 99 2.55 5.16 -0.04
C PRO A 99 2.43 6.67 0.21
N ALA A 100 1.62 7.33 -0.62
CA ALA A 100 1.18 8.69 -0.32
C ALA A 100 0.30 8.69 0.95
N ALA A 101 0.41 9.77 1.74
CA ALA A 101 -0.19 9.83 3.07
C ALA A 101 -1.73 9.70 3.08
N ASP A 102 -2.39 10.09 2.01
CA ASP A 102 -3.84 10.02 1.81
C ASP A 102 -4.36 8.61 1.52
N VAL A 103 -3.49 7.69 1.06
CA VAL A 103 -3.83 6.31 0.74
C VAL A 103 -3.04 5.26 1.54
N ALA A 104 -2.25 5.67 2.53
CA ALA A 104 -1.38 4.77 3.29
C ALA A 104 -2.12 3.62 3.97
N ASP A 105 -3.31 3.86 4.54
CA ASP A 105 -4.11 2.81 5.16
C ASP A 105 -4.66 1.82 4.12
N ALA A 106 -5.18 2.33 2.99
CA ALA A 106 -5.66 1.49 1.89
C ALA A 106 -4.53 0.64 1.29
N TRP A 107 -3.34 1.24 1.15
CA TRP A 107 -2.12 0.55 0.71
C TRP A 107 -1.76 -0.60 1.63
N ALA A 108 -1.69 -0.37 2.94
CA ALA A 108 -1.36 -1.39 3.92
C ALA A 108 -2.39 -2.53 3.91
N THR A 109 -3.68 -2.22 3.83
CA THR A 109 -4.76 -3.21 3.74
C THR A 109 -4.64 -4.07 2.48
N ALA A 110 -4.47 -3.44 1.31
CA ALA A 110 -4.35 -4.15 0.05
C ALA A 110 -3.09 -5.03 0.01
N GLN A 111 -1.95 -4.50 0.47
CA GLN A 111 -0.69 -5.24 0.53
C GLN A 111 -0.79 -6.45 1.46
N ALA A 112 -1.31 -6.26 2.67
CA ALA A 112 -1.47 -7.36 3.64
C ALA A 112 -2.37 -8.48 3.08
N HIS A 113 -3.44 -8.12 2.38
CA HIS A 113 -4.31 -9.10 1.73
C HIS A 113 -3.58 -9.87 0.61
N LEU A 114 -2.83 -9.17 -0.25
CA LEU A 114 -2.06 -9.81 -1.32
C LEU A 114 -0.95 -10.72 -0.77
N GLU A 115 -0.28 -10.34 0.32
CA GLU A 115 0.71 -11.18 1.00
C GLU A 115 0.09 -12.47 1.57
N GLN A 116 -1.09 -12.37 2.18
CA GLN A 116 -1.87 -13.53 2.62
C GLN A 116 -2.26 -14.43 1.44
N TYR A 117 -2.70 -13.84 0.34
CA TYR A 117 -3.07 -14.59 -0.86
C TYR A 117 -1.84 -15.27 -1.49
N LEU A 118 -0.69 -14.59 -1.53
CA LEU A 118 0.57 -15.17 -2.02
C LEU A 118 0.96 -16.40 -1.19
N ALA A 119 0.89 -16.32 0.14
CA ALA A 119 1.20 -17.44 1.02
C ALA A 119 0.28 -18.64 0.76
N ALA A 120 -1.03 -18.41 0.58
CA ALA A 120 -1.98 -19.46 0.24
C ALA A 120 -1.72 -20.07 -1.15
N ALA A 121 -1.39 -19.24 -2.14
CA ALA A 121 -1.06 -19.70 -3.49
C ALA A 121 0.21 -20.57 -3.48
N GLN A 122 1.25 -20.15 -2.76
CA GLN A 122 2.49 -20.93 -2.63
C GLN A 122 2.27 -22.27 -1.91
N ALA A 123 1.33 -22.33 -0.97
CA ALA A 123 0.95 -23.56 -0.26
C ALA A 123 0.05 -24.51 -1.08
N ALA A 124 -0.54 -24.04 -2.18
CA ALA A 124 -1.38 -24.88 -3.04
C ALA A 124 -0.57 -26.03 -3.68
N PRO A 125 -1.20 -27.18 -3.96
CA PRO A 125 -0.54 -28.28 -4.67
C PRO A 125 -0.17 -27.86 -6.10
N ALA A 126 0.86 -28.50 -6.67
CA ALA A 126 1.26 -28.25 -8.06
C ALA A 126 0.10 -28.48 -9.03
N GLY A 127 -0.16 -27.52 -9.92
CA GLY A 127 -1.31 -27.53 -10.83
C GLY A 127 -2.68 -27.34 -10.14
N GLY A 128 -2.71 -27.10 -8.83
CA GLY A 128 -3.93 -26.80 -8.08
C GLY A 128 -4.28 -25.31 -8.08
N THR A 129 -5.36 -24.97 -7.36
CA THR A 129 -5.83 -23.59 -7.15
C THR A 129 -6.00 -23.33 -5.66
N VAL A 130 -6.03 -22.05 -5.28
CA VAL A 130 -6.48 -21.64 -3.93
C VAL A 130 -8.00 -21.85 -3.84
N THR A 131 -8.47 -22.42 -2.74
CA THR A 131 -9.90 -22.76 -2.52
C THR A 131 -10.57 -21.93 -1.45
N ASP A 132 -9.81 -21.12 -0.71
CA ASP A 132 -10.37 -20.21 0.28
C ASP A 132 -11.08 -19.03 -0.41
N ALA A 133 -12.41 -18.98 -0.24
CA ALA A 133 -13.25 -17.95 -0.82
C ALA A 133 -12.96 -16.54 -0.30
N ALA A 134 -12.43 -16.41 0.92
CA ALA A 134 -12.09 -15.10 1.47
C ALA A 134 -10.90 -14.46 0.74
N LEU A 135 -10.09 -15.23 0.00
CA LEU A 135 -8.93 -14.73 -0.72
C LEU A 135 -9.27 -14.21 -2.12
N PHE A 136 -10.24 -14.82 -2.82
CA PHE A 136 -10.67 -14.34 -4.15
C PHE A 136 -11.97 -13.54 -4.13
N ASN A 137 -12.68 -13.51 -3.00
CA ASN A 137 -13.80 -12.64 -2.73
C ASN A 137 -13.59 -12.01 -1.35
N PRO A 138 -12.72 -11.00 -1.26
CA PRO A 138 -12.35 -10.46 0.02
C PRO A 138 -13.49 -9.66 0.64
N GLY A 139 -13.38 -9.40 1.94
CA GLY A 139 -14.35 -8.57 2.65
C GLY A 139 -14.42 -7.14 2.09
N GLN A 140 -15.44 -6.39 2.52
CA GLN A 140 -15.67 -5.02 2.09
C GLN A 140 -14.45 -4.13 2.34
N GLU A 141 -13.76 -4.28 3.47
CA GLU A 141 -12.59 -3.49 3.83
C GLU A 141 -11.46 -3.55 2.78
N VAL A 142 -11.16 -4.74 2.28
CA VAL A 142 -10.13 -4.92 1.24
C VAL A 142 -10.62 -4.40 -0.10
N THR A 143 -11.90 -4.60 -0.41
CA THR A 143 -12.51 -4.09 -1.64
C THR A 143 -12.44 -2.57 -1.68
N ASP A 144 -12.84 -1.91 -0.58
CA ASP A 144 -12.78 -0.45 -0.43
C ASP A 144 -11.34 0.07 -0.54
N ALA A 145 -10.37 -0.65 0.03
CA ALA A 145 -8.96 -0.30 -0.08
C ALA A 145 -8.43 -0.40 -1.52
N GLN A 146 -8.78 -1.47 -2.24
CA GLN A 146 -8.41 -1.66 -3.65
C GLN A 146 -9.06 -0.59 -4.55
N ASP A 147 -10.33 -0.26 -4.30
CA ASP A 147 -11.05 0.79 -5.01
C ASP A 147 -10.41 2.16 -4.74
N ALA A 148 -10.12 2.49 -3.48
CA ALA A 148 -9.46 3.75 -3.10
C ALA A 148 -8.10 3.93 -3.77
N LEU A 149 -7.28 2.87 -3.83
CA LEU A 149 -5.99 2.90 -4.53
C LEU A 149 -6.15 3.05 -6.04
N THR A 150 -7.14 2.37 -6.62
CA THR A 150 -7.44 2.46 -8.05
C THR A 150 -7.89 3.86 -8.43
N ASP A 151 -8.82 4.44 -7.68
CA ASP A 151 -9.31 5.80 -7.88
C ASP A 151 -8.18 6.82 -7.70
N TRP A 152 -7.41 6.72 -6.61
CA TRP A 152 -6.26 7.59 -6.38
C TRP A 152 -5.24 7.53 -7.51
N TRP A 153 -4.94 6.34 -8.04
CA TRP A 153 -4.04 6.19 -9.19
C TRP A 153 -4.56 6.97 -10.40
N PHE A 154 -5.84 6.85 -10.72
CA PHE A 154 -6.42 7.53 -11.89
C PHE A 154 -6.59 9.03 -11.68
N ASP A 155 -6.84 9.49 -10.47
CA ASP A 155 -6.98 10.92 -10.16
C ASP A 155 -5.63 11.63 -10.03
N THR A 156 -4.58 10.92 -9.60
CA THR A 156 -3.30 11.54 -9.21
C THR A 156 -2.14 11.18 -10.14
N CYS A 157 -2.07 9.94 -10.61
CA CYS A 157 -0.87 9.41 -11.29
C CYS A 157 -0.99 9.22 -12.80
N ALA A 158 -2.22 9.00 -13.30
CA ALA A 158 -2.53 8.57 -14.68
C ALA A 158 -2.67 9.73 -15.68
#